data_AF-A0A4R7LEY4-F1
#
_entry.id   AF-A0A4R7LEY4-F1
#
_cell.length_a   1.000
_cell.length_b   1.000
_cell.length_c   1.000
_cell.angle_alpha   90.00
_cell.angle_beta   90.00
_cell.angle_gamma   90.00
#
_symmetry.space_group_name_H-M   'P 1'
#
loop_
_entity.id
_entity.type
_entity.pdbx_description
1 polymer ?
#
loop_
_entity_poly.entity_id
_entity_poly.type
_entity_poly.pdbx_seq_one_letter_code
_entity_poly.pdbx_strand_id
1 'polypeptide(L)'
;MEISTNPSTLRVPLTDNNKSQRQEISKNLEVAFVTEMLSFVGMKELSSEFGGGAGEEQFQSFLREQHARLIVDRGGLGLAEQFFNSMAEK
;
A
#
# COMPACT_ATOMS: atom_id res chain seq x y z
N MET A 1 -58.12 5.60 -9.27
CA MET A 1 -57.89 5.45 -7.83
C MET A 1 -56.54 4.78 -7.68
N GLU A 2 -55.61 5.56 -7.11
CA GLU A 2 -54.17 5.35 -6.98
C GLU A 2 -53.78 4.06 -6.26
N ILE A 3 -52.61 3.51 -6.62
CA ILE A 3 -51.43 3.17 -5.77
C ILE A 3 -50.71 1.96 -6.39
N SER A 4 -49.38 1.86 -6.46
CA SER A 4 -48.25 2.74 -6.22
C SER A 4 -47.06 1.94 -6.77
N THR A 5 -46.46 2.39 -7.86
CA THR A 5 -45.23 1.78 -8.39
C THR A 5 -44.07 2.22 -7.51
N ASN A 6 -43.61 1.38 -6.59
CA ASN A 6 -42.30 1.62 -5.99
C ASN A 6 -41.55 0.36 -5.55
N PRO A 7 -40.65 -0.18 -6.39
CA PRO A 7 -39.57 -1.04 -5.91
C PRO A 7 -38.36 -0.19 -5.52
N SER A 8 -38.51 0.67 -4.50
CA SER A 8 -37.37 1.33 -3.83
C SER A 8 -36.81 0.43 -2.73
N THR A 9 -36.10 -0.64 -3.10
CA THR A 9 -35.14 -1.35 -2.24
C THR A 9 -34.20 -2.08 -3.21
N LEU A 10 -33.01 -1.58 -3.52
CA LEU A 10 -31.79 -1.85 -2.77
C LEU A 10 -30.82 -0.68 -2.99
N ARG A 11 -30.70 0.21 -2.01
CA ARG A 11 -29.63 1.21 -2.00
C ARG A 11 -28.38 0.52 -1.44
N VAL A 12 -27.49 0.04 -2.32
CA VAL A 12 -26.11 -0.27 -1.91
C VAL A 12 -25.50 1.05 -1.40
N PRO A 13 -24.84 1.09 -0.23
CA PRO A 13 -24.18 2.31 0.22
C PRO A 13 -23.03 2.63 -0.74
N LEU A 14 -23.19 3.63 -1.59
CA LEU A 14 -22.17 4.09 -2.54
C LEU A 14 -21.06 4.92 -1.87
N THR A 15 -20.87 4.79 -0.55
CA THR A 15 -19.94 5.61 0.24
C THR A 15 -18.75 4.86 0.83
N ASP A 16 -18.72 3.52 0.76
CA ASP A 16 -17.59 2.73 1.29
C ASP A 16 -16.38 2.65 0.35
N ASN A 17 -16.59 2.72 -0.97
CA ASN A 17 -15.52 2.60 -1.97
C ASN A 17 -14.42 3.64 -1.78
N ASN A 18 -14.79 4.89 -1.45
CA ASN A 18 -13.80 5.96 -1.28
C ASN A 18 -12.96 5.77 -0.01
N LYS A 19 -13.55 5.19 1.05
CA LYS A 19 -12.83 4.92 2.30
C LYS A 19 -11.86 3.75 2.12
N SER A 20 -12.32 2.63 1.56
CA SER A 20 -11.47 1.47 1.29
C SER A 20 -10.35 1.82 0.33
N GLN A 21 -10.63 2.60 -0.72
CA GLN A 21 -9.63 3.07 -1.66
C GLN A 21 -8.59 3.97 -0.99
N ARG A 22 -9.00 4.93 -0.14
CA ARG A 22 -8.04 5.75 0.62
C ARG A 22 -7.19 4.90 1.55
N GLN A 23 -7.78 3.92 2.25
CA GLN A 23 -7.02 3.01 3.12
C GLN A 23 -5.96 2.23 2.33
N GLU A 24 -6.31 1.74 1.15
CA GLU A 24 -5.39 1.03 0.27
C GLU A 24 -4.28 1.95 -0.25
N ILE A 25 -4.62 3.15 -0.72
CA ILE A 25 -3.64 4.15 -1.16
C ILE A 25 -2.67 4.49 -0.02
N SER A 26 -3.18 4.74 1.18
CA SER A 26 -2.34 5.08 2.33
C SER A 26 -1.40 3.93 2.74
N LYS A 27 -1.88 2.68 2.71
CA LYS A 27 -1.01 1.51 2.91
C LYS A 27 0.06 1.41 1.82
N ASN A 28 -0.30 1.62 0.56
CA ASN A 28 0.64 1.59 -0.56
C ASN A 28 1.71 2.69 -0.46
N LEU A 29 1.35 3.87 0.06
CA LEU A 29 2.33 4.94 0.33
C LEU A 29 3.32 4.55 1.42
N GLU A 30 2.85 3.90 2.49
CA GLU A 30 3.73 3.40 3.54
C GLU A 30 4.65 2.28 3.00
N VAL A 31 4.14 1.38 2.15
CA VAL A 31 4.96 0.37 1.46
C VAL A 31 6.06 1.03 0.63
N ALA A 32 5.73 2.05 -0.17
CA ALA A 32 6.71 2.78 -0.96
C ALA A 32 7.78 3.46 -0.09
N PHE A 33 7.35 4.08 1.01
CA PHE A 33 8.27 4.70 1.98
C PHE A 33 9.22 3.66 2.60
N VAL A 34 8.70 2.55 3.11
CA VAL A 34 9.51 1.49 3.72
C VAL A 34 10.44 0.86 2.68
N THR A 35 9.99 0.65 1.44
CA THR A 35 10.82 0.14 0.35
C THR A 35 12.04 1.03 0.11
N GLU A 36 11.82 2.35 0.10
CA GLU A 36 12.89 3.33 -0.05
C GLU A 36 13.84 3.32 1.16
N MET A 37 13.31 3.27 2.38
CA MET A 37 14.14 3.15 3.58
C MET A 37 15.01 1.89 3.57
N LEU A 38 14.46 0.74 3.16
CA LEU A 38 15.19 -0.52 3.03
C LEU A 38 16.36 -0.44 2.03
N SER A 39 16.30 0.46 1.04
CA SER A 39 17.42 0.69 0.13
C SER A 39 18.64 1.29 0.83
N PHE A 40 18.44 2.05 1.92
CA PHE A 40 19.49 2.72 2.69
C PHE A 40 20.06 1.87 3.84
N VAL A 41 19.34 0.87 4.36
CA VAL A 41 19.76 0.06 5.54
C VAL A 41 20.82 -1.01 5.20
N GLY A 42 21.54 -0.87 4.08
CA GLY A 42 22.67 -1.75 3.76
C GLY A 42 22.33 -3.01 2.98
N MET A 43 21.17 -3.06 2.29
CA MET A 43 20.98 -3.98 1.14
C MET A 43 21.73 -3.48 -0.11
N LYS A 44 22.87 -2.80 0.09
CA LYS A 44 23.71 -2.30 -0.98
C LYS A 44 24.72 -3.36 -1.35
N GLU A 45 24.69 -3.75 -2.62
CA GLU A 45 25.67 -4.49 -3.40
C GLU A 45 26.90 -4.93 -2.59
N LEU A 46 26.82 -6.13 -2.00
CA LEU A 46 28.00 -6.93 -1.76
C LEU A 46 28.52 -7.32 -3.14
N SER A 47 29.22 -6.39 -3.78
CA SER A 47 30.08 -6.59 -4.94
C SER A 47 31.29 -7.44 -4.50
N SER A 48 30.98 -8.66 -4.07
CA SER A 48 31.93 -9.72 -3.83
C SER A 48 32.15 -10.47 -5.15
N GLU A 49 33.33 -11.04 -5.33
CA GLU A 49 33.63 -12.01 -6.40
C GLU A 49 32.62 -13.19 -6.46
N PHE A 50 31.74 -13.34 -5.47
CA PHE A 50 30.66 -14.32 -5.37
C PHE A 50 29.22 -13.77 -5.52
N GLY A 51 29.04 -12.51 -5.94
CA GLY A 51 27.71 -11.90 -6.13
C GLY A 51 26.99 -12.34 -7.41
N GLY A 52 25.65 -12.31 -7.42
CA GLY A 52 24.79 -12.72 -8.53
C GLY A 52 24.68 -11.72 -9.69
N GLY A 53 25.52 -10.69 -9.72
CA GLY A 53 25.65 -9.72 -10.82
C GLY A 53 24.37 -8.91 -11.10
N ALA A 54 24.23 -8.44 -12.34
CA ALA A 54 23.12 -7.56 -12.75
C ALA A 54 21.72 -8.20 -12.58
N GLY A 55 21.61 -9.53 -12.63
CA GLY A 55 20.35 -10.23 -12.38
C GLY A 55 19.91 -10.14 -10.92
N GLU A 56 20.87 -10.21 -9.99
CA GLU A 56 20.60 -10.04 -8.56
C GLU A 56 20.15 -8.60 -8.25
N GLU A 57 20.82 -7.59 -8.79
CA GLU A 57 20.51 -6.17 -8.56
C GLU A 57 19.05 -5.84 -8.89
N GLN A 58 18.54 -6.34 -10.02
CA GLN A 58 17.14 -6.19 -10.41
C GLN A 58 16.20 -6.92 -9.44
N PHE A 59 16.59 -8.10 -8.97
CA PHE A 59 15.81 -8.90 -8.01
C PHE A 59 15.76 -8.28 -6.60
N GLN A 60 16.81 -7.56 -6.19
CA GLN A 60 16.86 -6.87 -4.89
C GLN A 60 15.74 -5.83 -4.76
N SER A 61 15.38 -5.15 -5.84
CA SER A 61 14.27 -4.18 -5.83
C SER A 61 12.93 -4.83 -5.48
N PHE A 62 12.63 -5.97 -6.12
CA PHE A 62 11.41 -6.74 -5.86
C PHE A 62 11.40 -7.32 -4.44
N LEU A 63 12.53 -7.83 -3.96
CA LEU A 63 12.64 -8.33 -2.59
C LEU A 63 12.37 -7.23 -1.57
N ARG A 64 12.95 -6.04 -1.74
CA ARG A 64 12.69 -4.89 -0.86
C ARG A 64 11.21 -4.53 -0.83
N GLU A 65 10.54 -4.49 -1.98
CA GLU A 65 9.11 -4.18 -2.04
C GLU A 65 8.27 -5.25 -1.31
N GLN A 66 8.57 -6.54 -1.51
CA GLN A 66 7.86 -7.62 -0.82
C GLN A 66 8.09 -7.59 0.70
N HIS A 67 9.32 -7.33 1.14
CA HIS A 67 9.61 -7.13 2.55
C HIS A 67 8.86 -5.94 3.13
N ALA A 68 8.83 -4.81 2.41
CA ALA A 68 8.07 -3.64 2.82
C ALA A 68 6.57 -3.93 2.97
N ARG A 69 5.96 -4.67 2.03
CA ARG A 69 4.56 -5.14 2.14
C ARG A 69 4.33 -5.96 3.39
N LEU A 70 5.18 -6.96 3.66
CA LEU A 70 5.07 -7.81 4.84
C LEU A 70 5.25 -7.04 6.16
N ILE A 71 6.06 -5.99 6.17
CA ILE A 71 6.26 -5.09 7.32
C ILE A 71 4.97 -4.28 7.55
N VAL A 72 4.43 -3.65 6.50
CA VAL A 72 3.20 -2.85 6.59
C VAL A 72 2.00 -3.70 7.00
N ASP A 73 1.85 -4.90 6.44
CA ASP A 73 0.77 -5.83 6.78
C ASP A 73 0.82 -6.32 8.24
N ARG A 74 2.01 -6.31 8.87
CA ARG A 74 2.22 -6.66 10.28
C ARG A 74 2.15 -5.47 11.24
N GLY A 75 1.77 -4.30 10.76
CA GLY A 75 1.57 -3.09 11.57
C GLY A 75 2.45 -1.91 11.16
N GLY A 76 3.46 -2.11 10.32
CA GLY A 76 4.24 -1.04 9.71
C GLY A 76 4.92 -0.10 10.72
N LEU A 77 5.08 1.14 10.29
CA LEU A 77 5.55 2.30 11.06
C LEU A 77 4.38 3.17 11.56
N GLY A 78 3.15 2.86 11.13
CA GLY A 78 1.95 3.66 11.44
C GLY A 78 1.75 4.86 10.51
N LEU A 79 2.49 4.96 9.40
CA LEU A 79 2.39 6.08 8.48
C LEU A 79 1.13 6.01 7.62
N ALA A 80 0.58 4.83 7.34
CA ALA A 80 -0.66 4.68 6.59
C ALA A 80 -1.83 5.41 7.28
N GLU A 81 -1.88 5.44 8.61
CA GLU A 81 -2.93 6.20 9.32
C GLU A 81 -2.76 7.71 9.13
N GLN A 82 -1.53 8.20 9.19
CA GLN A 82 -1.21 9.62 8.98
C GLN A 82 -1.55 10.04 7.55
N PHE A 83 -1.17 9.22 6.56
CA PHE A 83 -1.52 9.46 5.16
C PHE A 83 -3.03 9.45 4.95
N PHE A 84 -3.75 8.51 5.55
CA PHE A 84 -5.20 8.42 5.43
C PHE A 84 -5.89 9.68 5.99
N ASN A 85 -5.47 10.14 7.17
CA ASN A 85 -6.02 11.32 7.81
C ASN A 85 -5.74 12.59 6.98
N SER A 86 -4.52 12.76 6.47
CA SER A 86 -4.18 13.93 5.64
C SER A 86 -4.98 14.01 4.32
N MET A 87 -5.42 12.87 3.79
CA MET A 87 -6.31 12.80 2.61
C MET A 87 -7.78 13.06 2.96
N ALA A 88 -8.18 12.92 4.22
CA ALA A 88 -9.55 13.14 4.70
C ALA A 88 -9.79 14.59 5.16
N GLU A 89 -8.73 15.34 5.46
CA GLU A 89 -8.80 16.76 5.86
C GLU A 89 -9.02 17.73 4.69
N LYS A 90 -9.11 17.23 3.44
CA LYS A 90 -9.36 18.01 2.22
C LYS A 90 -10.75 17.78 1.67
#